data_AF-A0A2X2X255-F1
#
_entry.id   AF-A0A2X2X255-F1
#
_cell.length_a   1.000
_cell.length_b   1.000
_cell.length_c   1.000
_cell.angle_alpha   90.00
_cell.angle_beta   90.00
_cell.angle_gamma   90.00
#
_symmetry.space_group_name_H-M   'P 1'
#
loop_
_entity.id
_entity.type
_entity.pdbx_description
1 polymer ?
#
loop_
_entity_poly.entity_id
_entity_poly.type
_entity_poly.pdbx_seq_one_letter_code
_entity_poly.pdbx_strand_id
1 'polypeptide(L)'
;MSKKYTECSLHGKQEIGLLCTHLAHSLLDRIPVGFHEFDDADLGRPDAWCDKCEESQKQIETDQDQEDWFTHCDYKILCAACWDEAKELNEN
;
A
#
# COMPACT_ATOMS: atom_id res chain seq x y z
N MET A 1 -18.87 -6.58 5.54
CA MET A 1 -18.42 -6.46 4.14
C MET A 1 -17.78 -7.76 3.67
N SER A 2 -17.74 -7.98 2.34
CA SER A 2 -17.14 -9.17 1.74
C SER A 2 -15.63 -9.03 1.70
N LYS A 3 -14.90 -9.83 2.49
CA LYS A 3 -13.43 -9.92 2.42
C LYS A 3 -13.01 -10.19 0.97
N LYS A 4 -12.12 -9.35 0.43
CA LYS A 4 -11.56 -9.53 -0.91
C LYS A 4 -10.30 -10.38 -0.81
N TYR A 5 -10.10 -11.25 -1.80
CA TYR A 5 -8.97 -12.19 -1.84
C TYR A 5 -8.25 -12.06 -3.18
N THR A 6 -6.93 -12.28 -3.17
CA THR A 6 -6.10 -12.40 -4.36
C THR A 6 -5.27 -13.69 -4.30
N GLU A 7 -4.91 -14.23 -5.46
CA GLU A 7 -4.06 -15.41 -5.58
C GLU A 7 -2.63 -14.96 -5.91
N CYS A 8 -1.75 -15.02 -4.91
CA CYS A 8 -0.34 -14.72 -5.07
C CYS A 8 0.43 -15.97 -5.50
N SER A 9 1.31 -15.85 -6.48
CA SER A 9 2.14 -16.97 -6.94
C SER A 9 3.16 -17.46 -5.89
N LEU A 10 3.46 -16.64 -4.88
CA LEU A 10 4.39 -16.97 -3.79
C LEU A 10 3.67 -17.49 -2.53
N HIS A 11 2.53 -16.88 -2.18
CA HIS A 11 1.85 -17.11 -0.89
C HIS A 11 0.47 -17.77 -1.02
N GLY A 12 0.02 -18.05 -2.24
CA GLY A 12 -1.30 -18.61 -2.52
C GLY A 12 -2.44 -17.61 -2.31
N LYS A 13 -3.65 -18.13 -2.08
CA LYS A 13 -4.86 -17.33 -1.90
C LYS A 13 -4.93 -16.73 -0.49
N GLN A 14 -4.96 -15.41 -0.40
CA GLN A 14 -5.07 -14.67 0.86
C GLN A 14 -5.97 -13.43 0.72
N GLU A 15 -6.30 -12.81 1.84
CA GLU A 15 -6.93 -11.48 1.86
C GLU A 15 -6.01 -10.45 1.18
N ILE A 16 -6.60 -9.40 0.63
CA ILE A 16 -5.83 -8.37 -0.08
C ILE A 16 -5.31 -7.29 0.86
N GLY A 17 -4.22 -6.66 0.46
CA GLY A 17 -3.80 -5.35 0.94
C GLY A 17 -3.57 -4.43 -0.25
N LEU A 18 -3.74 -3.12 -0.04
CA LEU A 18 -3.38 -2.10 -1.00
C LEU A 18 -2.12 -1.38 -0.53
N LEU A 19 -1.17 -1.21 -1.45
CA LEU A 19 -0.01 -0.37 -1.22
C LEU A 19 0.38 0.40 -2.48
N CYS A 20 1.02 1.56 -2.34
CA CYS A 20 1.48 2.32 -3.50
C CYS A 20 2.53 1.52 -4.31
N THR A 21 2.62 1.73 -5.62
CA THR A 21 3.58 0.98 -6.47
C THR A 21 5.03 1.12 -5.98
N HIS A 22 5.39 2.22 -5.33
CA HIS A 22 6.73 2.40 -4.75
C HIS A 22 7.05 1.37 -3.66
N LEU A 23 6.09 1.04 -2.78
CA LEU A 23 6.24 -0.03 -1.79
C LEU A 23 6.27 -1.41 -2.46
N ALA A 24 5.51 -1.62 -3.54
CA ALA A 24 5.58 -2.87 -4.29
C ALA A 24 6.97 -3.09 -4.90
N HIS A 25 7.58 -2.02 -5.43
CA HIS A 25 8.93 -2.07 -5.98
C HIS A 25 10.00 -2.21 -4.89
N SER A 26 9.82 -1.64 -3.70
CA SER A 26 10.78 -1.84 -2.60
C SER A 26 10.93 -3.31 -2.23
N LEU A 27 9.87 -4.12 -2.33
CA LEU A 27 9.96 -5.57 -2.16
C LEU A 27 10.85 -6.25 -3.19
N LEU A 28 10.86 -5.77 -4.43
CA LEU A 28 11.66 -6.33 -5.53
C LEU A 28 13.12 -5.90 -5.44
N ASP A 29 13.34 -4.59 -5.26
CA ASP A 29 14.67 -3.98 -5.25
C ASP A 29 15.35 -4.08 -3.87
N ARG A 30 14.58 -4.41 -2.82
CA ARG A 30 15.00 -4.46 -1.41
C ARG A 30 15.55 -3.13 -0.90
N ILE A 31 15.03 -2.01 -1.42
CA ILE A 31 15.40 -0.64 -1.03
C ILE A 31 14.25 -0.03 -0.21
N PRO A 32 14.45 0.29 1.08
CA PRO A 32 13.39 0.90 1.90
C PRO A 32 13.05 2.31 1.42
N VAL A 33 11.75 2.64 1.42
CA VAL A 33 11.19 3.93 0.97
C VAL A 33 10.27 4.57 2.01
N GLY A 34 10.31 4.07 3.25
CA GLY A 34 9.41 4.45 4.34
C GLY A 34 8.03 3.78 4.24
N PHE A 35 7.32 3.73 5.37
CA PHE A 35 6.03 3.06 5.48
C PHE A 35 5.05 3.89 6.30
N HIS A 36 3.89 4.14 5.71
CA HIS A 36 2.74 4.79 6.33
C HIS A 36 1.50 3.97 6.03
N GLU A 37 0.58 3.89 6.99
CA GLU A 37 -0.66 3.15 6.86
C GLU A 37 -1.83 3.97 7.41
N PHE A 38 -3.00 3.80 6.80
CA PHE A 38 -4.24 4.34 7.33
C PHE A 38 -5.29 3.25 7.45
N ASP A 39 -5.74 3.03 8.68
CA ASP A 39 -6.73 2.03 9.03
C ASP A 39 -8.13 2.50 8.64
N ASP A 40 -8.49 2.23 7.40
CA ASP A 40 -9.88 2.22 6.95
C ASP A 40 -10.29 0.74 6.80
N ALA A 41 -10.98 0.23 7.81
CA ALA A 41 -11.12 -1.19 8.15
C ALA A 41 -11.95 -2.07 7.16
N ASP A 42 -11.72 -1.96 5.85
CA ASP A 42 -12.57 -2.58 4.82
C ASP A 42 -11.91 -3.75 4.05
N LEU A 43 -10.57 -3.81 3.94
CA LEU A 43 -9.88 -4.76 3.05
C LEU A 43 -9.03 -5.86 3.72
N GLY A 44 -8.93 -5.87 5.05
CA GLY A 44 -8.18 -6.88 5.82
C GLY A 44 -6.74 -6.46 6.14
N ARG A 45 -6.14 -5.59 5.31
CA ARG A 45 -4.97 -4.76 5.65
C ARG A 45 -5.27 -3.29 5.34
N PRO A 46 -4.72 -2.35 6.12
CA PRO A 46 -4.88 -0.92 5.86
C PRO A 46 -4.20 -0.54 4.55
N ASP A 47 -4.67 0.55 3.95
CA ASP A 47 -4.04 1.11 2.77
C ASP A 47 -2.69 1.71 3.19
N ALA A 48 -1.62 1.31 2.50
CA ALA A 48 -0.26 1.69 2.85
C ALA A 48 0.45 2.48 1.73
N TRP A 49 1.31 3.41 2.11
CA TRP A 49 2.08 4.22 1.17
C TRP A 49 3.46 4.58 1.72
N CYS A 50 4.35 5.02 0.83
CA CYS A 50 5.74 5.36 1.18
C CYS A 50 5.90 6.83 1.58
N ASP A 51 7.09 7.22 2.07
CA ASP A 51 7.38 8.61 2.47
C ASP A 51 7.09 9.63 1.36
N LYS A 52 7.46 9.31 0.12
CA LYS A 52 7.21 10.19 -1.03
C LYS A 52 5.72 10.44 -1.27
N CYS A 53 4.91 9.40 -1.10
CA CYS A 53 3.46 9.51 -1.18
C CYS A 53 2.94 10.34 0.00
N GLU A 54 3.47 10.17 1.20
CA GLU A 54 3.08 10.99 2.35
C GLU A 54 3.43 12.48 2.16
N GLU A 55 4.62 12.79 1.66
CA GLU A 55 5.01 14.18 1.35
C GLU A 55 4.07 14.83 0.33
N SER A 56 3.60 14.04 -0.65
CA SER A 56 2.60 14.50 -1.62
C SER A 56 1.23 14.71 -0.96
N GLN A 57 0.86 13.86 0.00
CA GLN A 57 -0.39 13.95 0.75
C GLN A 57 -0.47 15.23 1.58
N LYS A 58 0.66 15.68 2.15
CA LYS A 58 0.78 16.93 2.92
C LYS A 58 0.48 18.20 2.09
N GLN A 59 0.41 18.09 0.77
CA GLN A 59 0.11 19.20 -0.15
C GLN A 59 -1.34 19.22 -0.61
N ILE A 60 -2.18 18.27 -0.15
CA ILE A 60 -3.60 18.21 -0.48
C ILE A 60 -4.33 19.35 0.25
N GLU A 61 -5.02 20.20 -0.51
CA GLU A 61 -5.87 21.28 0.04
C GLU A 61 -7.36 21.05 -0.27
N THR A 62 -7.68 20.26 -1.29
CA THR A 62 -9.06 20.00 -1.74
C THR A 62 -9.33 18.50 -1.90
N ASP A 63 -10.61 18.11 -1.91
CA ASP A 63 -11.02 16.73 -2.19
C ASP A 63 -10.55 16.24 -3.58
N GLN A 64 -10.47 17.14 -4.56
CA GLN A 64 -9.95 16.84 -5.90
C GLN A 64 -8.46 16.48 -5.85
N ASP A 65 -7.66 17.23 -5.08
CA ASP A 65 -6.23 16.92 -4.89
C ASP A 65 -6.04 15.57 -4.19
N GLN A 66 -6.98 15.15 -3.34
CA GLN A 66 -6.97 13.84 -2.69
C GLN A 66 -7.21 12.71 -3.70
N GLU A 67 -8.19 12.87 -4.60
CA GLU A 67 -8.44 11.88 -5.66
C GLU A 67 -7.25 11.77 -6.64
N ASP A 68 -6.67 12.92 -6.99
CA ASP A 68 -5.48 12.96 -7.85
C ASP A 68 -4.27 12.32 -7.14
N TRP A 69 -4.05 12.63 -5.86
CA TRP A 69 -3.00 11.99 -5.06
C TRP A 69 -3.15 10.47 -5.02
N PHE A 70 -4.36 9.97 -4.78
CA PHE A 70 -4.62 8.53 -4.73
C PHE A 70 -4.31 7.88 -6.09
N THR A 71 -4.69 8.54 -7.18
CA THR A 71 -4.37 8.10 -8.55
C THR A 71 -2.87 8.13 -8.83
N HIS A 72 -2.15 9.16 -8.39
CA HIS A 72 -0.71 9.32 -8.57
C HIS A 72 0.13 8.31 -7.78
N CYS A 73 -0.37 7.84 -6.64
CA CYS A 73 0.28 6.78 -5.86
C CYS A 73 0.29 5.43 -6.59
N ASP A 74 -0.55 5.27 -7.62
CA ASP A 74 -0.72 4.06 -8.43
C ASP A 74 -0.78 2.80 -7.55
N TYR A 75 -1.80 2.70 -6.71
CA TYR A 75 -1.93 1.59 -5.77
C TYR A 75 -1.96 0.22 -6.48
N LYS A 76 -1.30 -0.76 -5.87
CA LYS A 76 -1.30 -2.17 -6.28
C LYS A 76 -1.98 -3.02 -5.22
N ILE A 77 -2.71 -4.02 -5.70
CA ILE A 77 -3.31 -5.07 -4.88
C ILE A 77 -2.26 -6.16 -4.66
N LEU A 78 -1.98 -6.49 -3.40
CA LEU A 78 -1.13 -7.61 -3.02
C LEU A 78 -1.85 -8.54 -2.05
N CYS A 79 -1.30 -9.73 -1.84
CA CYS A 79 -1.75 -10.61 -0.77
C CYS A 79 -1.28 -10.09 0.59
N ALA A 80 -1.99 -10.45 1.66
CA ALA A 80 -1.67 -10.05 3.03
C ALA A 80 -0.19 -10.30 3.39
N ALA A 81 0.38 -11.45 3.02
CA ALA A 81 1.79 -11.75 3.29
C ALA A 81 2.76 -10.76 2.61
N CYS A 82 2.56 -10.43 1.34
CA CYS A 82 3.43 -9.45 0.67
C CYS A 82 3.27 -8.04 1.25
N TRP A 83 2.08 -7.71 1.73
CA TRP A 83 1.85 -6.46 2.44
C TRP A 83 2.61 -6.44 3.77
N ASP A 84 2.55 -7.53 4.55
CA ASP A 84 3.27 -7.65 5.82
C ASP A 84 4.80 -7.58 5.60
N GLU A 85 5.33 -8.24 4.57
CA GLU A 85 6.74 -8.15 4.18
C GLU A 85 7.15 -6.72 3.78
N ALA A 86 6.26 -5.96 3.13
CA ALA A 86 6.53 -4.58 2.76
C ALA A 86 6.63 -3.72 4.02
N LYS A 87 5.76 -3.94 5.00
CA LYS A 87 5.83 -3.27 6.30
C LYS A 87 7.14 -3.58 7.00
N GLU A 88 7.49 -4.85 7.15
CA GLU A 88 8.74 -5.26 7.81
C GLU A 88 10.00 -4.67 7.18
N LEU A 89 10.01 -4.51 5.85
CA LEU A 89 11.12 -3.92 5.11
C LEU A 89 11.21 -2.39 5.29
N ASN A 90 10.07 -1.69 5.37
CA ASN A 90 10.02 -0.24 5.24
C ASN A 90 9.72 0.50 6.57
N GLU A 91 9.36 -0.21 7.64
CA GLU A 91 9.10 0.34 8.98
C GLU A 91 10.37 0.39 9.89
N ASN A 92 11.52 -0.10 9.40
CA ASN A 92 12.80 -0.15 10.15
C ASN A 92 13.64 1.12 10.07
#